data_AF-A0AAV7CZW0-F1
#
_entry.id   AF-A0AAV7CZW0-F1
#
_cell.length_a   1.000
_cell.length_b   1.000
_cell.length_c   1.000
_cell.angle_alpha   90.00
_cell.angle_beta   90.00
_cell.angle_gamma   90.00
#
_symmetry.space_group_name_H-M   'P 1'
#
loop_
_entity.id
_entity.type
_entity.pdbx_description
1 polymer ?
#
loop_
_entity_poly.entity_id
_entity_poly.type
_entity_poly.pdbx_seq_one_letter_code
_entity_poly.pdbx_strand_id
1 'polypeptide(L)'
;MGCGCVPYFDQGYDAAGVREAVSALCRCSRNDRKIMRNEFERLAARQPLELLSMKRYELLRLPGQRNDITAWQECVNNSMAQLEHQAVRIENLEIMSQHGCNAWRVYNEKRIQDMIGKRKNYNLHGAKLREMESTWVSLVSKNYEIERAIVQLENEINQLKQRDGENKENIENY
;
A
#
# COMPACT_ATOMS: atom_id res chain seq x y z
N MET A 1 6.19 -12.48 5.91
CA MET A 1 7.02 -12.02 4.77
C MET A 1 6.62 -10.57 4.47
N GLY A 2 7.47 -9.59 4.78
CA GLY A 2 7.20 -8.19 4.45
C GLY A 2 7.51 -7.94 2.98
N CYS A 3 6.58 -7.35 2.23
CA CYS A 3 6.84 -6.92 0.85
C CYS A 3 8.00 -5.92 0.85
N GLY A 4 9.09 -6.25 0.17
CA GLY A 4 10.30 -5.42 0.01
C GLY A 4 10.09 -4.18 -0.88
N CYS A 5 8.88 -3.62 -0.92
CA CYS A 5 8.57 -2.40 -1.64
C CYS A 5 8.89 -1.20 -0.72
N VAL A 6 9.88 -0.40 -1.11
CA VAL A 6 10.26 0.83 -0.41
C VAL A 6 9.96 2.02 -1.32
N PRO A 7 8.78 2.66 -1.19
CA PRO A 7 8.34 3.75 -2.09
C PRO A 7 9.28 4.95 -2.16
N TYR A 8 10.13 5.16 -1.15
CA TYR A 8 11.10 6.26 -1.13
C TYR A 8 12.42 5.95 -1.83
N PHE A 9 12.73 4.68 -2.07
CA PHE A 9 13.97 4.27 -2.75
C PHE A 9 13.75 4.14 -4.26
N ASP A 10 12.54 3.72 -4.66
CA ASP A 10 12.12 3.64 -6.05
C ASP A 10 11.22 4.84 -6.39
N GLN A 11 11.85 6.00 -6.68
CA GLN A 11 11.12 7.21 -7.10
C GLN A 11 10.35 7.01 -8.42
N GLY A 12 10.70 5.98 -9.22
CA GLY A 12 10.00 5.62 -10.45
C GLY A 12 8.67 4.91 -10.23
N TYR A 13 8.44 4.35 -9.04
CA TYR A 13 7.21 3.64 -8.68
C TYR A 13 5.97 4.57 -8.68
N ASP A 14 6.17 5.85 -8.40
CA ASP A 14 5.15 6.90 -8.46
C ASP A 14 4.99 7.54 -9.86
N ALA A 15 5.64 7.00 -10.90
CA ALA A 15 5.35 7.41 -12.26
C ALA A 15 3.90 7.02 -12.66
N ALA A 16 3.22 7.90 -13.39
CA ALA A 16 1.81 7.69 -13.78
C ALA A 16 1.57 6.33 -14.47
N GLY A 17 2.49 5.92 -15.35
CA GLY A 17 2.40 4.65 -16.08
C GLY A 17 2.48 3.40 -15.17
N VAL A 18 3.23 3.45 -14.07
CA VAL A 18 3.34 2.32 -13.13
C VAL A 18 2.04 2.16 -12.33
N ARG A 19 1.47 3.27 -11.85
CA ARG A 19 0.18 3.26 -11.13
C ARG A 19 -0.97 2.76 -11.98
N GLU A 20 -1.01 3.14 -13.25
CA GLU A 20 -2.06 2.72 -14.18
C GLU A 20 -1.98 1.22 -14.48
N ALA A 21 -0.78 0.69 -14.73
CA ALA A 21 -0.55 -0.74 -14.93
C ALA A 21 -0.92 -1.58 -13.69
N VAL A 22 -0.52 -1.15 -12.50
CA VAL A 22 -0.88 -1.82 -11.23
C VAL A 22 -2.39 -1.74 -10.98
N SER A 23 -3.01 -0.60 -11.26
CA SER A 23 -4.46 -0.41 -11.13
C SER A 23 -5.25 -1.27 -12.13
N ALA A 24 -4.73 -1.50 -13.33
CA ALA A 24 -5.32 -2.41 -14.31
C ALA A 24 -5.26 -3.87 -13.83
N LEU A 25 -4.10 -4.32 -13.33
CA LEU A 25 -3.92 -5.66 -12.76
C LEU A 25 -4.81 -5.89 -11.52
N CYS A 26 -4.88 -4.89 -10.64
CA CYS A 26 -5.77 -4.94 -9.47
C CYS A 26 -7.24 -4.95 -9.85
N ARG A 27 -7.66 -4.21 -10.89
CA ARG A 27 -9.05 -4.21 -11.39
C ARG A 27 -9.44 -5.57 -11.96
N CYS A 28 -8.57 -6.23 -12.74
CA CYS A 28 -8.79 -7.60 -13.21
C CYS A 28 -8.99 -8.58 -12.04
N SER A 29 -8.22 -8.44 -10.95
CA SER A 29 -8.35 -9.29 -9.76
C SER A 29 -9.52 -8.92 -8.83
N ARG A 30 -10.05 -7.68 -8.88
CA ARG A 30 -11.10 -7.17 -7.97
C ARG A 30 -12.52 -7.50 -8.39
N ASN A 31 -12.75 -7.75 -9.69
CA ASN A 31 -14.09 -8.06 -10.23
C ASN A 31 -14.69 -9.34 -9.64
N ASP A 32 -13.90 -10.17 -8.95
CA ASP A 32 -14.35 -11.43 -8.33
C ASP A 32 -14.98 -11.29 -6.93
N ARG A 33 -15.06 -10.07 -6.35
CA ARG A 33 -15.56 -9.95 -4.97
C ARG A 33 -17.09 -9.86 -4.89
N LYS A 34 -17.66 -10.81 -4.13
CA LYS A 34 -19.09 -11.06 -3.86
C LYS A 34 -19.97 -9.80 -3.64
N ILE A 35 -19.43 -8.74 -3.03
CA ILE A 35 -20.17 -7.47 -2.82
C ILE A 35 -20.54 -6.80 -4.15
N MET A 36 -19.60 -6.77 -5.11
CA MET A 36 -19.86 -6.16 -6.42
C MET A 36 -20.84 -7.01 -7.23
N ARG A 37 -20.76 -8.35 -7.11
CA ARG A 37 -21.74 -9.27 -7.73
C ARG A 37 -23.16 -8.98 -7.25
N ASN A 38 -23.35 -8.85 -5.93
CA ASN A 38 -24.66 -8.54 -5.35
C ASN A 38 -25.19 -7.17 -5.78
N GLU A 39 -24.33 -6.14 -5.89
CA GLU A 39 -24.73 -4.83 -6.40
C GLU A 39 -25.09 -4.86 -7.89
N PHE A 40 -24.37 -5.64 -8.71
CA PHE A 40 -24.71 -5.84 -10.12
C PHE A 40 -26.04 -6.58 -10.29
N GLU A 41 -26.31 -7.60 -9.46
CA GLU A 41 -27.60 -8.30 -9.44
C GLU A 41 -28.74 -7.36 -9.01
N ARG A 42 -28.53 -6.51 -8.00
CA ARG A 42 -29.49 -5.49 -7.56
C ARG A 42 -29.80 -4.48 -8.67
N LEU A 43 -28.76 -3.98 -9.36
CA LEU A 43 -28.90 -3.04 -10.48
C LEU A 43 -29.60 -3.69 -11.69
N ALA A 44 -29.26 -4.94 -12.02
CA ALA A 44 -29.92 -5.70 -13.08
C ALA A 44 -31.41 -5.93 -12.76
N ALA A 45 -31.74 -6.19 -11.49
CA ALA A 45 -33.11 -6.30 -11.00
C ALA A 45 -33.83 -4.95 -10.82
N ARG A 46 -33.16 -3.82 -11.10
CA ARG A 46 -33.67 -2.45 -10.90
C ARG A 46 -34.23 -2.19 -9.51
N GLN A 47 -33.69 -2.88 -8.51
CA GLN A 47 -34.10 -2.73 -7.11
C GLN A 47 -33.60 -1.39 -6.57
N PRO A 48 -34.48 -0.51 -6.07
CA PRO A 48 -34.09 0.74 -5.43
C PRO A 48 -33.16 0.47 -4.25
N LEU A 49 -32.26 1.40 -3.97
CA LEU A 49 -31.44 1.32 -2.76
C LEU A 49 -32.37 1.44 -1.54
N GLU A 50 -32.20 0.57 -0.56
CA GLU A 50 -32.96 0.66 0.69
C GLU A 50 -32.57 1.94 1.42
N LEU A 51 -33.55 2.82 1.68
CA LEU A 51 -33.31 4.07 2.38
C LEU A 51 -33.16 3.82 3.87
N LEU A 52 -32.11 4.39 4.46
CA LEU A 52 -31.91 4.40 5.90
C LEU A 52 -33.05 5.19 6.57
N SER A 53 -33.86 4.53 7.40
CA SER A 53 -34.99 5.17 8.09
C SER A 53 -34.52 5.99 9.29
N MET A 54 -34.70 7.31 9.22
CA MET A 54 -34.40 8.24 10.33
C MET A 54 -35.60 8.42 11.29
N LYS A 55 -36.76 7.81 10.99
CA LYS A 55 -38.02 7.96 11.74
C LYS A 55 -37.91 7.63 13.23
N ARG A 56 -36.93 6.82 13.64
CA ARG A 56 -36.66 6.49 15.05
C ARG A 56 -36.17 7.70 15.86
N TYR A 57 -35.54 8.68 15.20
CA TYR A 57 -34.93 9.86 15.82
C TYR A 57 -35.70 11.17 15.55
N GLU A 58 -36.78 11.09 14.78
CA GLU A 58 -37.66 12.22 14.53
C GLU A 58 -38.65 12.38 15.70
N LEU A 59 -38.78 13.60 16.20
CA LEU A 59 -39.81 13.97 17.17
C LEU A 59 -41.18 13.81 16.51
N LEU A 60 -41.94 12.80 16.94
CA LEU A 60 -43.32 12.64 16.51
C LEU A 60 -44.13 13.86 16.99
N ARG A 61 -44.79 14.54 16.05
CA ARG A 61 -45.67 15.68 16.37
C ARG A 61 -46.85 15.14 17.18
N LEU A 62 -47.19 15.81 18.28
CA LEU A 62 -48.34 15.42 19.12
C LEU A 62 -49.59 15.21 18.26
N PRO A 63 -50.37 14.12 18.48
CA PRO A 63 -51.55 13.84 17.69
C PRO A 63 -52.57 14.97 17.82
N GLY A 64 -53.02 15.50 16.68
CA GLY A 64 -54.05 16.56 16.66
C GLY A 64 -55.43 16.09 17.13
N GLN A 65 -55.68 14.78 17.09
CA GLN A 65 -56.88 14.14 17.65
C GLN A 65 -56.59 13.63 19.06
N ARG A 66 -57.30 14.20 20.04
CA ARG A 66 -57.16 13.84 21.47
C ARG A 66 -57.69 12.44 21.81
N ASN A 67 -58.39 11.77 20.89
CA ASN A 67 -59.09 10.52 21.16
C ASN A 67 -58.32 9.27 20.70
N ASP A 68 -57.18 9.41 20.03
CA ASP A 68 -56.38 8.28 19.52
C ASP A 68 -55.33 7.83 20.54
N ILE A 69 -55.75 6.94 21.45
CA ILE A 69 -54.91 6.41 22.53
C ILE A 69 -53.62 5.76 22.01
N THR A 70 -53.67 5.12 20.84
CA THR A 70 -52.49 4.47 20.25
C THR A 70 -51.43 5.47 19.80
N ALA A 71 -51.84 6.56 19.14
CA ALA A 71 -50.92 7.63 18.74
C ALA A 71 -50.28 8.33 19.95
N TRP A 72 -51.02 8.49 21.06
CA TRP A 72 -50.46 9.01 22.31
C TRP A 72 -49.41 8.06 22.90
N GLN A 73 -49.69 6.76 22.93
CA GLN A 73 -48.74 5.76 23.43
C GLN A 73 -47.45 5.74 22.59
N GLU A 74 -47.56 5.82 21.27
CA GLU A 74 -46.40 5.90 20.37
C GLU A 74 -45.57 7.16 20.60
N CYS A 75 -46.21 8.31 20.80
CA CYS A 75 -45.51 9.57 21.12
C CYS A 75 -44.78 9.49 22.47
N VAL A 76 -45.43 8.92 23.50
CA VAL A 76 -44.80 8.71 24.81
C VAL A 76 -43.60 7.79 24.69
N ASN A 77 -43.75 6.65 24.01
CA ASN A 77 -42.66 5.69 23.79
C ASN A 77 -41.49 6.31 23.02
N ASN A 78 -41.77 7.11 21.98
CA ASN A 78 -40.74 7.85 21.22
C ASN A 78 -40.02 8.88 22.10
N SER A 79 -40.76 9.68 22.88
CA SER A 79 -40.17 10.67 23.79
C SER A 79 -39.30 10.02 24.87
N MET A 80 -39.72 8.87 25.39
CA MET A 80 -38.96 8.10 26.37
C MET A 80 -37.66 7.56 25.76
N ALA A 81 -37.73 6.96 24.57
CA ALA A 81 -36.53 6.54 23.85
C ALA A 81 -35.59 7.71 23.55
N GLN A 82 -36.13 8.89 23.24
CA GLN A 82 -35.34 10.08 23.01
C GLN A 82 -34.64 10.58 24.28
N LEU A 83 -35.32 10.58 25.43
CA LEU A 83 -34.72 10.95 26.72
C LEU A 83 -33.53 10.04 27.06
N GLU A 84 -33.70 8.73 26.91
CA GLU A 84 -32.63 7.75 27.12
C GLU A 84 -31.45 8.00 26.17
N HIS A 85 -31.72 8.24 24.88
CA HIS A 85 -30.68 8.57 23.91
C HIS A 85 -29.95 9.88 24.25
N GLN A 86 -30.65 10.91 24.74
CA GLN A 86 -30.01 12.15 25.17
C GLN A 86 -29.16 11.94 26.42
N ALA A 87 -29.63 11.14 27.39
CA ALA A 87 -28.86 10.80 28.58
C ALA A 87 -27.54 10.12 28.21
N VAL A 88 -27.59 9.09 27.35
CA VAL A 88 -26.39 8.40 26.84
C VAL A 88 -25.50 9.35 26.03
N ARG A 89 -26.08 10.27 25.25
CA ARG A 89 -25.31 11.27 24.51
C ARG A 89 -24.56 12.21 25.45
N ILE A 90 -25.17 12.65 26.54
CA ILE A 90 -24.52 13.50 27.54
C ILE A 90 -23.36 12.74 28.19
N GLU A 91 -23.58 11.51 28.64
CA GLU A 91 -22.53 10.67 29.21
C GLU A 91 -21.34 10.47 28.24
N ASN A 92 -21.64 10.16 26.97
CA ASN A 92 -20.61 10.02 25.95
C ASN A 92 -19.84 11.32 25.70
N LEU A 93 -20.52 12.48 25.74
CA LEU A 93 -19.88 13.79 25.59
C LEU A 93 -19.01 14.12 26.80
N GLU A 94 -19.42 13.74 28.01
CA GLU A 94 -18.59 13.89 29.22
C GLU A 94 -17.31 13.06 29.12
N ILE A 95 -17.42 11.77 28.72
CA ILE A 95 -16.26 10.90 28.47
C ILE A 95 -15.35 11.51 27.40
N MET A 96 -15.92 12.00 26.30
CA MET A 96 -15.14 12.63 25.22
C MET A 96 -14.46 13.92 25.68
N SER A 97 -15.13 14.74 26.51
CA SER A 97 -14.55 15.95 27.08
C SER A 97 -13.38 15.64 28.01
N GLN A 98 -13.47 14.56 28.81
CA GLN A 98 -12.44 14.18 29.77
C GLN A 98 -11.25 13.48 29.11
N HIS A 99 -11.50 12.59 28.14
CA HIS A 99 -10.48 11.69 27.61
C HIS A 99 -10.11 11.93 26.15
N GLY A 100 -10.96 12.62 25.37
CA GLY A 100 -10.79 12.78 23.93
C GLY A 100 -9.46 13.43 23.53
N CYS A 101 -9.10 14.54 24.18
CA CYS A 101 -7.83 15.23 23.89
C CYS A 101 -6.61 14.35 24.17
N ASN A 102 -6.62 13.63 25.30
CA ASN A 102 -5.53 12.73 25.67
C ASN A 102 -5.44 11.51 24.75
N ALA A 103 -6.57 10.89 24.41
CA ALA A 103 -6.63 9.77 23.48
C ALA A 103 -6.11 10.19 22.09
N TRP A 104 -6.52 11.36 21.59
CA TRP A 104 -6.07 11.91 20.32
C TRP A 104 -4.57 12.21 20.31
N ARG A 105 -4.05 12.80 21.39
CA ARG A 105 -2.62 13.08 21.55
C ARG A 105 -1.80 11.78 21.50
N VAL A 106 -2.16 10.78 22.30
CA VAL A 106 -1.47 9.49 22.35
C VAL A 106 -1.52 8.77 20.99
N TYR A 107 -2.69 8.80 20.33
CA TYR A 107 -2.84 8.25 18.98
C TYR A 107 -1.87 8.90 17.99
N ASN A 108 -1.80 10.23 17.97
CA ASN A 108 -0.91 10.97 17.07
C ASN A 108 0.57 10.73 17.39
N GLU A 109 0.93 10.70 18.66
CA GLU A 109 2.29 10.43 19.10
C GLU A 109 2.76 9.05 18.64
N LYS A 110 1.93 8.01 18.84
CA LYS A 110 2.21 6.67 18.34
C LYS A 110 2.33 6.63 16.82
N ARG A 111 1.42 7.29 16.10
CA ARG A 111 1.45 7.38 14.63
C ARG A 111 2.75 8.03 14.13
N ILE A 112 3.21 9.09 14.78
CA ILE A 112 4.47 9.77 14.43
C ILE A 112 5.66 8.86 14.72
N GLN A 113 5.70 8.20 15.87
CA GLN A 113 6.77 7.26 16.21
C GLN A 113 6.85 6.09 15.22
N ASP A 114 5.71 5.53 14.81
CA ASP A 114 5.66 4.49 13.78
C ASP A 114 6.20 5.00 12.43
N MET A 115 5.87 6.23 12.05
CA MET A 115 6.37 6.85 10.83
C MET A 115 7.89 7.08 10.88
N ILE A 116 8.42 7.53 12.02
CA ILE A 116 9.86 7.69 12.26
C ILE A 116 10.56 6.32 12.20
N GLY A 117 10.00 5.30 12.87
CA GLY A 117 10.52 3.93 12.86
C GLY A 117 10.59 3.35 11.46
N LYS A 118 9.52 3.51 10.67
CA LYS A 118 9.52 3.16 9.23
C LYS A 118 10.62 3.88 8.47
N ARG A 119 10.75 5.21 8.62
CA ARG A 119 11.79 6.00 7.94
C ARG A 119 13.21 5.56 8.30
N LYS A 120 13.49 5.27 9.58
CA LYS A 120 14.79 4.74 10.03
C LYS A 120 15.09 3.37 9.38
N ASN A 121 14.12 2.47 9.37
CA ASN A 121 14.27 1.17 8.71
C ASN A 121 14.55 1.33 7.21
N TYR A 122 13.81 2.19 6.50
CA TYR A 122 14.05 2.45 5.08
C TYR A 122 15.46 2.99 4.80
N ASN A 123 15.94 3.95 5.61
CA ASN A 123 17.30 4.46 5.45
C ASN A 123 18.36 3.37 5.65
N LEU A 124 18.17 2.50 6.64
CA LEU A 124 19.11 1.41 6.92
C LEU A 124 19.15 0.39 5.77
N HIS A 125 17.99 -0.09 5.33
CA HIS A 125 17.91 -1.09 4.26
C HIS A 125 18.36 -0.50 2.91
N GLY A 126 18.01 0.76 2.65
CA GLY A 126 18.43 1.47 1.45
C GLY A 126 19.94 1.73 1.39
N ALA A 127 20.56 2.10 2.52
CA ALA A 127 22.01 2.20 2.60
C ALA A 127 22.69 0.86 2.32
N LYS A 128 22.17 -0.23 2.89
CA LYS A 128 22.71 -1.57 2.66
C LYS A 128 22.56 -2.04 1.21
N LEU A 129 21.43 -1.73 0.58
CA LEU A 129 21.17 -2.07 -0.83
C LEU A 129 22.19 -1.38 -1.75
N ARG A 130 22.44 -0.07 -1.55
CA ARG A 130 23.45 0.68 -2.32
C ARG A 130 24.86 0.13 -2.15
N GLU A 131 25.23 -0.27 -0.93
CA GLU A 131 26.54 -0.87 -0.67
C GLU A 131 26.69 -2.20 -1.43
N MET A 132 25.67 -3.06 -1.39
CA MET A 132 25.67 -4.33 -2.10
C MET A 132 25.70 -4.14 -3.61
N GLU A 133 24.93 -3.19 -4.14
CA GLU A 133 24.93 -2.83 -5.56
C GLU A 133 26.31 -2.32 -6.01
N SER A 134 26.91 -1.40 -5.26
CA SER A 134 28.27 -0.91 -5.54
C SER A 134 29.30 -2.04 -5.55
N THR A 135 29.19 -2.98 -4.61
CA THR A 135 30.09 -4.14 -4.52
C THR A 135 29.91 -5.04 -5.74
N TRP A 136 28.65 -5.31 -6.12
CA TRP A 136 28.33 -6.13 -7.29
C TRP A 136 28.84 -5.50 -8.58
N VAL A 137 28.61 -4.20 -8.81
CA VAL A 137 29.14 -3.48 -9.98
C VAL A 137 30.67 -3.53 -10.03
N SER A 138 31.34 -3.38 -8.88
CA SER A 138 32.81 -3.49 -8.82
C SER A 138 33.30 -4.90 -9.18
N LEU A 139 32.65 -5.95 -8.67
CA LEU A 139 33.02 -7.34 -8.98
C LEU A 139 32.80 -7.66 -10.45
N VAL A 140 31.67 -7.26 -11.02
CA VAL A 140 31.39 -7.44 -12.47
C VAL A 140 32.43 -6.70 -13.32
N SER A 141 32.79 -5.47 -12.91
CA SER A 141 33.82 -4.69 -13.61
C SER A 141 35.19 -5.37 -13.57
N LYS A 142 35.59 -5.90 -12.41
CA LYS A 142 36.84 -6.66 -12.26
C LYS A 142 36.84 -7.94 -13.10
N ASN A 143 35.72 -8.66 -13.16
CA ASN A 143 35.59 -9.84 -14.02
C ASN A 143 35.79 -9.46 -15.49
N TYR A 144 35.17 -8.37 -15.93
CA TYR A 144 35.34 -7.86 -17.29
C TYR A 144 36.80 -7.44 -17.58
N GLU A 145 37.48 -6.80 -16.63
CA GLU A 145 38.91 -6.47 -16.76
C GLU A 145 39.80 -7.71 -16.90
N ILE A 146 39.50 -8.77 -16.12
CA ILE A 146 40.20 -10.05 -16.19
C ILE A 146 39.94 -10.72 -17.55
N GLU A 147 38.69 -10.79 -18.00
CA GLU A 147 38.34 -11.36 -19.31
C GLU A 147 39.06 -10.65 -20.45
N ARG A 148 39.13 -9.31 -20.40
CA ARG A 148 39.89 -8.52 -21.38
C ARG A 148 41.38 -8.84 -21.36
N ALA A 149 41.98 -8.98 -20.17
CA ALA A 149 43.40 -9.32 -20.03
C ALA A 149 43.69 -10.73 -20.54
N ILE A 150 42.79 -11.70 -20.30
CA ILE A 150 42.92 -13.06 -20.84
C ILE A 150 42.94 -13.03 -22.36
N VAL A 151 42.00 -12.33 -23.00
CA VAL A 151 41.95 -12.22 -24.47
C VAL A 151 43.22 -11.59 -25.04
N GLN A 152 43.80 -10.58 -24.37
CA GLN A 152 45.07 -9.98 -24.78
C GLN A 152 46.23 -10.97 -24.69
N LEU A 153 46.35 -11.68 -23.56
CA LEU A 153 47.40 -12.69 -23.37
C LEU A 153 47.27 -13.86 -24.35
N GLU A 154 46.05 -14.31 -24.64
CA GLU A 154 45.79 -15.34 -25.64
C GLU A 154 46.24 -14.91 -27.05
N ASN A 155 45.99 -13.65 -27.41
CA ASN A 155 46.47 -13.10 -28.69
C ASN A 155 48.00 -13.01 -28.76
N GLU A 156 48.66 -12.57 -27.69
CA GLU A 156 50.13 -12.53 -27.61
C GLU A 156 50.75 -13.93 -27.73
N ILE A 157 50.19 -14.92 -27.03
CA ILE A 157 50.61 -16.32 -27.13
C ILE A 157 50.46 -16.84 -28.56
N ASN A 158 49.36 -16.52 -29.23
CA ASN A 158 49.14 -16.93 -30.63
C ASN A 158 50.16 -16.29 -31.59
N GLN A 159 50.48 -15.00 -31.41
CA GLN A 159 51.50 -14.32 -32.21
C GLN A 159 52.90 -14.91 -32.01
N LEU A 160 53.26 -15.22 -30.75
CA LEU A 160 54.55 -15.85 -30.43
C LEU A 160 54.65 -17.26 -31.04
N LYS A 161 53.59 -18.05 -30.96
CA LYS A 161 53.54 -19.38 -31.61
C LYS A 161 53.71 -19.32 -33.12
N GLN A 162 53.11 -18.33 -33.79
CA GLN A 162 53.29 -18.12 -35.23
C GLN A 162 54.75 -17.80 -35.56
N ARG A 163 55.37 -16.86 -34.83
CA ARG A 163 56.79 -16.51 -35.00
C ARG A 163 57.74 -17.68 -34.78
N ASP A 164 57.51 -18.51 -33.78
CA ASP A 164 58.32 -19.70 -33.52
C ASP A 164 58.17 -20.75 -34.63
N GLY A 165 56.98 -20.86 -35.23
CA GLY A 165 56.73 -21.69 -36.42
C GLY A 165 57.52 -21.18 -37.63
N GLU A 166 57.42 -19.88 -37.93
CA GLU A 166 58.16 -19.23 -39.02
C GLU A 166 59.68 -19.35 -38.83
N ASN A 167 60.19 -19.18 -37.61
CA ASN A 167 61.61 -19.35 -37.32
C ASN A 167 62.08 -20.80 -37.52
N LYS A 168 61.26 -21.80 -37.19
CA LYS A 168 61.59 -23.21 -37.44
C LYS A 168 61.62 -23.53 -38.93
N GLU A 169 60.62 -23.07 -39.70
CA GLU A 169 60.61 -23.21 -41.15
C GLU A 169 61.81 -22.50 -41.80
N ASN A 170 62.21 -21.34 -41.30
CA ASN A 170 63.39 -20.64 -41.79
C ASN A 170 64.69 -21.40 -41.49
N ILE A 171 64.80 -22.09 -40.37
CA ILE A 171 65.99 -22.91 -40.03
C ILE A 171 66.04 -24.20 -40.86
N GLU A 172 64.89 -24.80 -41.21
CA GLU A 172 64.84 -26.01 -42.04
C GLU A 172 65.11 -25.74 -43.55
N ASN A 173 65.00 -24.48 -43.99
CA ASN A 173 65.23 -24.08 -45.39
C ASN A 173 66.68 -23.60 -45.68
N TYR A 174 67.59 -23.67 -44.72
CA TYR A 174 69.04 -23.41 -44.88
C TYR A 174 69.86 -24.69 -44.66
#